data_AF-A0A968QJ15-F1
#
_entry.id   AF-A0A968QJ15-F1
#
_cell.length_a   1.000
_cell.length_b   1.000
_cell.length_c   1.000
_cell.angle_alpha   90.00
_cell.angle_beta   90.00
_cell.angle_gamma   90.00
#
_symmetry.space_group_name_H-M   'P 1'
#
loop_
_entity.id
_entity.type
_entity.pdbx_description
1 polymer ?
#
loop_
_entity_poly.entity_id
_entity_poly.type
_entity_poly.pdbx_seq_one_letter_code
_entity_poly.pdbx_strand_id
1 'polypeptide(L)'
;MTWNKRNDQFAMSCGLTAPSVLLLMRWILRRAKQNQVDEIEIDLRIFNAWIAKNRGRPFDRKTIREAIATIDQNSQGLILITKSYSPWVKKVLVRPLAFVLQINSPLKEETPKLPTGNPMFSDAYKKQELEQQQQDISKLKTMFDNLGLKYAEDTIIKLWRKAGKKVDDVKLAVEMMLHAHSTQTEPVRVPEAWLIRCIERKFYEGFSLYYQAELPRFTSSYEIEQFVKGLMPSPT
;
A
#
# COMPACT_ATOMS: atom_id res chain seq x y z
N MET A 1 23.94 -0.73 8.17
CA MET A 1 24.01 0.67 8.63
C MET A 1 25.25 0.86 9.49
N THR A 2 26.09 1.85 9.20
CA THR A 2 27.10 2.35 10.15
C THR A 2 26.36 3.26 11.13
N TRP A 3 26.42 2.95 12.43
CA TRP A 3 25.72 3.74 13.43
C TRP A 3 26.32 5.15 13.48
N ASN A 4 25.49 6.18 13.27
CA ASN A 4 25.94 7.57 13.16
C ASN A 4 25.52 8.38 14.40
N LYS A 5 26.21 9.50 14.64
CA LYS A 5 25.92 10.44 15.76
C LYS A 5 24.46 10.90 15.81
N ARG A 6 23.77 10.96 14.66
CA ARG A 6 22.33 11.28 14.57
C ARG A 6 21.44 10.24 15.25
N ASN A 7 21.82 8.95 15.20
CA ASN A 7 21.09 7.88 15.89
C ASN A 7 21.25 8.00 17.41
N ASP A 8 22.44 8.39 17.89
CA ASP A 8 22.67 8.63 19.32
C ASP A 8 21.88 9.84 19.81
N GLN A 9 21.86 10.94 19.05
CA GLN A 9 21.04 12.11 19.36
C GLN A 9 19.55 11.78 19.41
N PHE A 10 19.05 10.99 18.45
CA PHE A 10 17.66 10.53 18.45
C PHE A 10 17.34 9.62 19.64
N ALA A 11 18.23 8.69 19.97
CA ALA A 11 18.04 7.83 21.14
C ALA A 11 17.95 8.66 22.43
N MET A 12 18.81 9.67 22.57
CA MET A 12 18.78 10.59 23.71
C MET A 12 17.50 11.43 23.75
N SER A 13 17.03 11.97 22.61
CA SER A 13 15.78 12.74 22.58
C SER A 13 14.54 11.90 22.95
N CYS A 14 14.59 10.60 22.68
CA CYS A 14 13.52 9.66 22.98
C CYS A 14 13.62 9.02 24.38
N GLY A 15 14.61 9.40 25.20
CA GLY A 15 14.85 8.79 26.51
C GLY A 15 15.33 7.33 26.45
N LEU A 16 15.82 6.87 25.30
CA LEU A 16 16.36 5.53 25.07
C LEU A 16 17.83 5.45 25.50
N THR A 17 18.12 5.71 26.78
CA THR A 17 19.50 5.83 27.29
C THR A 17 20.06 4.54 27.88
N ALA A 18 19.22 3.55 28.16
CA ALA A 18 19.66 2.28 28.75
C ALA A 18 20.60 1.51 27.78
N PRO A 19 21.74 0.97 28.26
CA PRO A 19 22.70 0.27 27.41
C PRO A 19 22.11 -0.92 26.66
N SER A 20 21.20 -1.67 27.30
CA SER A 20 20.50 -2.81 26.69
C SER A 20 19.61 -2.37 25.52
N VAL A 21 18.91 -1.25 25.68
CA VAL A 21 18.03 -0.64 24.68
C VAL A 21 18.83 -0.13 23.49
N LEU A 22 19.92 0.62 23.73
CA LEU A 22 20.79 1.12 22.68
C LEU A 22 21.42 0.00 21.85
N LEU A 23 21.89 -1.06 22.51
CA LEU A 23 22.48 -2.22 21.84
C LEU A 23 21.45 -3.01 21.03
N LEU A 24 20.23 -3.17 21.56
CA LEU A 24 19.14 -3.81 20.84
C LEU A 24 18.73 -2.98 19.61
N MET A 25 18.59 -1.66 19.76
CA MET A 25 18.32 -0.75 18.65
C MET A 25 19.42 -0.81 17.58
N ARG A 26 20.70 -0.77 17.98
CA ARG A 26 21.86 -0.95 17.08
C ARG A 26 21.77 -2.24 16.30
N TRP A 27 21.43 -3.33 16.98
CA TRP A 27 21.37 -4.65 16.39
C TRP A 27 20.21 -4.79 15.39
N ILE A 28 19.04 -4.22 15.70
CA ILE A 28 17.88 -4.15 14.81
C ILE A 28 18.19 -3.32 13.55
N LEU A 29 18.69 -2.09 13.72
CA LEU A 29 18.99 -1.19 12.61
C LEU A 29 20.13 -1.68 11.70
N ARG A 30 21.01 -2.55 12.19
CA ARG A 30 22.03 -3.21 11.35
C ARG A 30 21.42 -4.22 10.36
N ARG A 31 20.27 -4.80 10.70
CA ARG A 31 19.59 -5.84 9.92
C ARG A 31 18.56 -5.28 8.95
N ALA A 32 17.99 -4.11 9.26
CA ALA A 32 17.03 -3.46 8.40
C ALA A 32 17.67 -2.79 7.16
N LYS A 33 16.91 -2.71 6.06
CA LYS A 33 17.26 -1.91 4.89
C LYS A 33 17.23 -0.41 5.21
N GLN A 34 18.21 0.32 4.68
CA GLN A 34 18.58 1.65 5.20
C GLN A 34 17.64 2.79 4.79
N ASN A 35 17.05 2.68 3.59
CA ASN A 35 16.29 3.77 2.95
C ASN A 35 14.81 3.42 2.74
N GLN A 36 14.36 2.29 3.24
CA GLN A 36 13.00 1.80 3.05
C GLN A 36 12.42 1.33 4.37
N VAL A 37 11.10 1.36 4.46
CA VAL A 37 10.39 0.69 5.54
C VAL A 37 10.59 -0.81 5.34
N ASP A 38 11.07 -1.50 6.37
CA ASP A 38 11.43 -2.91 6.29
C ASP A 38 10.77 -3.68 7.43
N GLU A 39 10.25 -4.85 7.09
CA GLU A 39 9.68 -5.77 8.07
C GLU A 39 10.67 -6.89 8.34
N ILE A 40 11.21 -6.93 9.56
CA ILE A 40 12.18 -7.92 9.96
C ILE A 40 11.67 -8.77 11.11
N GLU A 41 12.03 -10.03 11.10
CA GLU A 41 11.82 -10.91 12.24
C GLU A 41 13.06 -10.93 13.12
N ILE A 42 12.86 -10.66 14.41
CA ILE A 42 13.91 -10.63 15.40
C ILE A 42 13.71 -11.74 16.42
N ASP A 43 14.80 -12.46 16.71
CA ASP A 43 14.87 -13.38 17.83
C ASP A 43 15.79 -12.78 18.91
N LEU A 44 15.19 -12.52 20.07
CA LEU A 44 15.87 -11.99 21.25
C LEU A 44 16.94 -12.94 21.81
N ARG A 45 16.86 -14.24 21.54
CA ARG A 45 17.90 -15.21 21.93
C ARG A 45 19.15 -15.04 21.08
N ILE A 46 18.96 -14.85 19.78
CA ILE A 46 20.06 -14.57 18.84
C ILE A 46 20.72 -13.24 19.19
N PHE A 47 19.91 -12.22 19.54
CA PHE A 47 20.43 -10.97 20.10
C PHE A 47 21.26 -11.21 21.36
N ASN A 48 20.76 -12.00 22.32
CA ASN A 48 21.48 -12.24 23.57
C ASN A 48 22.81 -12.99 23.36
N ALA A 49 22.82 -13.97 22.44
CA ALA A 49 24.04 -14.66 22.04
C ALA A 49 25.05 -13.70 21.37
N TRP A 50 24.55 -12.79 20.54
CA TRP A 50 25.37 -11.73 19.94
C TRP A 50 25.95 -10.79 21.01
N ILE A 51 25.20 -10.46 22.05
CA ILE A 51 25.71 -9.68 23.18
C ILE A 51 26.78 -10.44 23.95
N ALA A 52 26.54 -11.71 24.29
CA ALA A 52 27.53 -12.55 24.97
C ALA A 52 28.85 -12.61 24.19
N LYS A 53 28.78 -12.68 22.85
CA LYS A 53 29.97 -12.68 21.99
C LYS A 53 30.74 -11.34 22.02
N ASN A 54 30.06 -10.20 22.03
CA ASN A 54 30.73 -8.89 21.94
C ASN A 54 31.08 -8.25 23.29
N ARG A 55 30.30 -8.54 24.33
CA ARG A 55 30.46 -7.98 25.68
C ARG A 55 31.02 -9.00 26.68
N GLY A 56 31.08 -10.28 26.32
CA GLY A 56 31.53 -11.38 27.16
C GLY A 56 30.44 -11.97 28.07
N ARG A 57 29.38 -11.22 28.39
CA ARG A 57 28.27 -11.70 29.23
C ARG A 57 26.90 -11.40 28.61
N PRO A 58 25.98 -12.39 28.56
CA PRO A 58 24.60 -12.16 28.13
C PRO A 58 23.86 -11.22 29.11
N PHE A 59 22.80 -10.59 28.61
CA PHE A 59 21.84 -9.93 29.48
C PHE A 59 20.91 -10.95 30.14
N ASP A 60 20.42 -10.59 31.32
CA ASP A 60 19.37 -11.33 31.98
C ASP A 60 18.06 -11.22 31.20
N ARG A 61 17.23 -12.26 31.30
CA ARG A 61 15.94 -12.34 30.61
C ARG A 61 15.03 -11.14 30.91
N LYS A 62 15.05 -10.65 32.15
CA LYS A 62 14.25 -9.50 32.58
C LYS A 62 14.67 -8.23 31.85
N THR A 63 15.97 -7.97 31.79
CA THR A 63 16.55 -6.80 31.11
C THR A 63 16.23 -6.77 29.62
N ILE A 64 16.22 -7.92 28.94
CA ILE A 64 15.88 -7.97 27.51
C ILE A 64 14.40 -7.68 27.29
N ARG A 65 13.52 -8.22 28.15
CA ARG A 65 12.08 -7.97 28.08
C ARG A 65 11.75 -6.50 28.35
N GLU A 66 12.42 -5.90 29.32
CA GLU A 66 12.30 -4.47 29.59
C GLU A 66 12.82 -3.65 28.40
N ALA A 67 13.98 -4.00 27.86
CA ALA A 67 14.55 -3.26 26.74
C ALA A 67 13.63 -3.24 25.51
N ILE A 68 13.00 -4.36 25.16
CA ILE A 68 12.07 -4.39 24.02
C ILE A 68 10.78 -3.62 24.31
N ALA A 69 10.27 -3.65 25.56
CA ALA A 69 9.12 -2.85 25.96
C ALA A 69 9.42 -1.34 25.90
N THR A 70 10.61 -0.93 26.34
CA THR A 70 11.06 0.47 26.25
C THR A 70 11.20 0.92 24.79
N ILE A 71 11.71 0.07 23.90
CA ILE A 71 11.78 0.39 22.46
C ILE A 71 10.38 0.57 21.88
N ASP A 72 9.44 -0.31 22.20
CA ASP A 72 8.07 -0.25 21.67
C ASP A 72 7.35 1.05 22.11
N GLN A 73 7.52 1.43 23.38
CA GLN A 73 6.87 2.62 23.94
C GLN A 73 7.53 3.94 23.50
N ASN A 74 8.86 3.99 23.48
CA ASN A 74 9.59 5.25 23.41
C ASN A 74 10.30 5.49 22.08
N SER A 75 10.27 4.56 21.12
CA SER A 75 10.97 4.75 19.83
C SER A 75 10.32 5.75 18.86
N GLN A 76 9.21 6.39 19.26
CA GLN A 76 8.47 7.37 18.45
C GLN A 76 8.17 6.90 17.02
N GLY A 77 7.94 5.59 16.85
CA GLY A 77 7.60 4.98 15.57
C GLY A 77 8.80 4.62 14.68
N LEU A 78 10.05 4.73 15.17
CA LEU A 78 11.23 4.21 14.48
C LEU A 78 11.21 2.68 14.38
N ILE A 79 10.82 2.03 15.48
CA ILE A 79 10.78 0.58 15.60
C ILE A 79 9.41 0.21 16.18
N LEU A 80 8.57 -0.43 15.40
CA LEU A 80 7.22 -0.83 15.80
C LEU A 80 7.12 -2.36 15.83
N ILE A 81 6.58 -2.92 16.91
CA ILE A 81 6.35 -4.35 17.00
C ILE A 81 5.00 -4.67 16.36
N THR A 82 5.02 -5.21 15.13
CA THR A 82 3.80 -5.54 14.39
C THR A 82 3.16 -6.84 14.87
N LYS A 83 3.98 -7.87 15.15
CA LYS A 83 3.48 -9.19 15.56
C LYS A 83 4.39 -9.84 16.58
N SER A 84 3.80 -10.56 17.53
CA SER A 84 4.52 -11.33 18.53
C SER A 84 4.21 -12.81 18.36
N TYR A 85 5.15 -13.60 17.84
CA TYR A 85 4.99 -15.05 17.70
C TYR A 85 5.27 -15.78 19.01
N SER A 86 6.25 -15.30 19.77
CA SER A 86 6.60 -15.85 21.08
C SER A 86 7.13 -14.74 21.99
N PRO A 87 7.37 -15.02 23.30
CA PRO A 87 8.03 -14.07 24.18
C PRO A 87 9.43 -13.63 23.70
N TRP A 88 10.03 -14.38 22.78
CA TRP A 88 11.40 -14.19 22.29
C TRP A 88 11.47 -13.76 20.82
N VAL A 89 10.48 -14.15 20.01
CA VAL A 89 10.46 -13.91 18.56
C VAL A 89 9.39 -12.89 18.23
N LYS A 90 9.79 -11.78 17.64
CA LYS A 90 8.93 -10.64 17.31
C LYS A 90 9.12 -10.24 15.85
N LYS A 91 8.04 -9.88 15.17
CA LYS A 91 8.07 -9.21 13.87
C LYS A 91 8.03 -7.71 14.11
N VAL A 92 9.01 -7.01 13.56
CA VAL A 92 9.25 -5.60 13.81
C VAL A 92 9.31 -4.85 12.48
N LEU A 93 8.54 -3.78 12.40
CA LEU A 93 8.60 -2.80 11.33
C LEU A 93 9.63 -1.74 11.70
N VAL A 94 10.68 -1.61 10.89
CA VAL A 94 11.73 -0.61 11.06
C VAL A 94 11.53 0.48 10.00
N ARG A 95 11.45 1.73 10.45
CA ARG A 95 11.31 2.89 9.56
C ARG A 95 12.63 3.64 9.44
N PRO A 96 12.91 4.31 8.30
CA PRO A 96 14.09 5.15 8.16
C PRO A 96 14.06 6.32 9.16
N LEU A 97 15.21 6.66 9.74
CA LEU A 97 15.30 7.79 10.68
C LEU A 97 14.83 9.12 10.05
N ALA A 98 15.12 9.33 8.77
CA ALA A 98 14.67 10.51 8.03
C ALA A 98 13.13 10.64 8.00
N PHE A 99 12.43 9.51 7.87
CA PHE A 99 10.97 9.46 7.87
C PHE A 99 10.40 9.86 9.24
N VAL A 100 10.98 9.34 10.32
CA VAL A 100 10.54 9.65 11.70
C VAL A 100 10.78 11.12 12.03
N LEU A 101 11.96 11.65 11.70
CA LEU A 101 12.28 13.06 11.92
C LEU A 101 11.40 14.00 11.10
N GLN A 102 11.03 13.62 9.86
CA GLN A 102 10.09 14.40 9.04
C GLN A 102 8.66 14.41 9.58
N ILE A 103 8.21 13.35 10.25
CA ILE A 103 6.89 13.30 10.86
C ILE A 103 6.85 14.07 12.18
N ASN A 104 7.93 13.97 12.97
CA ASN A 104 7.98 14.54 14.31
C ASN A 104 8.59 15.96 14.35
N SER A 105 9.03 16.51 13.21
CA SER A 105 9.54 17.89 13.15
C SER A 105 8.40 18.89 13.40
N PRO A 106 8.57 19.87 14.30
CA PRO A 106 7.59 20.93 14.53
C PRO A 106 7.40 21.86 13.33
N LEU A 107 8.26 21.72 12.30
CA LEU A 107 8.20 22.48 11.04
C LEU A 107 7.37 21.81 9.95
N LYS A 108 6.66 20.71 10.23
CA LYS A 108 5.57 20.32 9.35
C LYS A 108 4.42 21.30 9.54
N GLU A 109 4.48 22.32 8.68
CA GLU A 109 3.35 22.88 7.95
C GLU A 109 2.04 22.25 8.37
N GLU A 110 1.19 23.09 8.95
CA GLU A 110 -0.26 22.98 8.94
C GLU A 110 -0.72 21.76 8.15
N THR A 111 -0.86 20.61 8.84
CA THR A 111 -1.91 19.70 8.42
C THR A 111 -3.12 20.59 8.27
N PRO A 112 -3.74 20.74 7.08
CA PRO A 112 -4.96 21.49 6.98
C PRO A 112 -5.83 20.90 8.06
N LYS A 113 -6.20 21.73 9.05
CA LYS A 113 -6.98 21.27 10.20
C LYS A 113 -8.12 20.47 9.60
N LEU A 114 -8.11 19.14 9.78
CA LEU A 114 -9.29 18.36 9.47
C LEU A 114 -10.39 19.06 10.25
N PRO A 115 -11.43 19.60 9.59
CA PRO A 115 -12.42 20.43 10.26
C PRO A 115 -12.99 19.60 11.40
N THR A 116 -12.57 19.94 12.62
CA THR A 116 -13.06 19.29 13.82
C THR A 116 -14.38 19.98 14.10
N GLY A 117 -15.45 19.39 13.59
CA GLY A 117 -16.80 19.91 13.67
C GLY A 117 -17.41 20.17 12.29
N ASN A 118 -18.23 19.22 11.85
CA ASN A 118 -19.25 19.26 10.79
C ASN A 118 -19.40 20.58 9.99
N PRO A 119 -19.45 20.45 8.65
CA PRO A 119 -20.62 19.78 8.12
C PRO A 119 -20.29 18.80 6.98
N MET A 120 -20.43 17.50 7.28
CA MET A 120 -20.78 16.48 6.28
C MET A 120 -22.11 16.80 5.53
N PHE A 121 -22.70 17.98 5.79
CA PHE A 121 -23.98 18.48 5.33
C PHE A 121 -23.93 19.93 4.80
N SER A 122 -22.77 20.50 4.45
CA SER A 122 -22.80 21.79 3.73
C SER A 122 -23.25 21.56 2.29
N ASP A 123 -24.06 22.48 1.77
CA ASP A 123 -24.53 22.41 0.38
C ASP A 123 -23.37 22.46 -0.63
N ALA A 124 -22.26 23.09 -0.25
CA ALA A 124 -21.02 23.11 -1.03
C ALA A 124 -20.37 21.72 -1.16
N TYR A 125 -20.36 20.91 -0.10
CA TYR A 125 -19.81 19.56 -0.13
C TYR A 125 -20.70 18.61 -0.94
N LYS A 126 -22.03 18.71 -0.78
CA LYS A 126 -22.98 17.95 -1.60
C LYS A 126 -22.82 18.28 -3.08
N LYS A 127 -22.59 19.56 -3.41
CA LYS A 127 -22.36 20.00 -4.79
C LYS A 127 -21.05 19.43 -5.35
N GLN A 128 -19.96 19.46 -4.56
CA GLN A 128 -18.68 18.90 -4.97
C GLN A 128 -18.73 17.37 -5.14
N GLU A 129 -19.42 16.65 -4.25
CA GLU A 129 -19.61 15.20 -4.36
C GLU A 129 -20.45 14.82 -5.58
N LEU A 130 -21.49 15.61 -5.90
CA LEU A 130 -22.30 15.44 -7.11
C LEU A 130 -21.48 15.70 -8.39
N GLU A 131 -20.67 16.75 -8.41
CA GLU A 131 -19.77 17.06 -9.54
C GLU A 131 -18.74 15.94 -9.75
N GLN A 132 -18.15 15.43 -8.67
CA GLN A 132 -17.20 14.31 -8.75
C GLN A 132 -17.88 13.01 -9.23
N GLN A 133 -19.08 12.72 -8.73
CA GLN A 133 -19.88 11.60 -9.20
C GLN A 133 -20.19 11.70 -10.70
N GLN A 134 -20.61 12.88 -11.19
CA GLN A 134 -20.90 13.09 -12.60
C GLN A 134 -19.65 12.91 -13.48
N GLN A 135 -18.50 13.40 -13.03
CA GLN A 135 -17.23 13.21 -13.74
C GLN A 135 -16.85 11.74 -13.85
N ASP A 136 -17.00 10.98 -12.76
CA ASP A 136 -16.63 9.55 -12.74
C ASP A 136 -17.61 8.70 -13.55
N ILE A 137 -18.91 8.99 -13.50
CA ILE A 137 -19.92 8.33 -14.36
C ILE A 137 -19.64 8.64 -15.83
N SER A 138 -19.29 9.89 -16.16
CA SER A 138 -18.96 10.28 -17.54
C SER A 138 -17.74 9.51 -18.05
N LYS A 139 -16.69 9.35 -17.22
CA LYS A 139 -15.50 8.54 -17.57
C LYS A 139 -15.84 7.07 -17.77
N LEU A 140 -16.72 6.51 -16.95
CA LEU A 140 -17.16 5.12 -17.11
C LEU A 140 -18.00 4.95 -18.37
N LYS A 141 -18.88 5.90 -18.67
CA LYS A 141 -19.70 5.89 -19.88
C LYS A 141 -18.84 5.91 -21.15
N THR A 142 -17.87 6.83 -21.25
CA THR A 142 -16.95 6.87 -22.39
C THR A 142 -16.13 5.59 -22.52
N MET A 143 -15.71 4.99 -21.40
CA MET A 143 -15.03 3.69 -21.41
C MET A 143 -15.94 2.58 -21.96
N PHE A 144 -17.18 2.48 -21.49
CA PHE A 144 -18.11 1.46 -21.95
C PHE A 144 -18.47 1.65 -23.43
N ASP A 145 -18.68 2.89 -23.86
CA ASP A 145 -18.95 3.23 -25.26
C ASP A 145 -17.76 2.84 -26.17
N ASN A 146 -16.52 3.11 -25.75
CA ASN A 146 -15.31 2.70 -26.46
C ASN A 146 -15.18 1.17 -26.60
N LEU A 147 -15.71 0.42 -25.63
CA LEU A 147 -15.75 -1.05 -25.64
C LEU A 147 -16.98 -1.61 -26.36
N GLY A 148 -17.85 -0.75 -26.91
CA GLY A 148 -19.09 -1.15 -27.58
C GLY A 148 -20.18 -1.64 -26.62
N LEU A 149 -20.02 -1.47 -25.31
CA LEU A 149 -20.97 -1.87 -24.29
C LEU A 149 -21.94 -0.73 -23.99
N LYS A 150 -23.17 -0.84 -24.50
CA LYS A 150 -24.22 0.18 -24.25
C LYS A 150 -24.95 -0.14 -22.94
N TYR A 151 -24.59 0.57 -21.87
CA TYR A 151 -25.32 0.51 -20.60
C TYR A 151 -26.18 1.75 -20.38
N ALA A 152 -27.34 1.54 -19.76
CA ALA A 152 -28.13 2.64 -19.23
C ALA A 152 -27.36 3.35 -18.11
N GLU A 153 -27.59 4.65 -17.93
CA GLU A 153 -26.91 5.44 -16.92
C GLU A 153 -27.14 4.90 -15.51
N ASP A 154 -28.35 4.41 -15.22
CA ASP A 154 -28.71 3.76 -13.96
C ASP A 154 -27.86 2.52 -13.67
N THR A 155 -27.54 1.72 -14.69
CA THR A 155 -26.68 0.55 -14.58
C THR A 155 -25.25 0.95 -14.26
N ILE A 156 -24.73 2.00 -14.91
CA ILE A 156 -23.37 2.52 -14.66
C ILE A 156 -23.27 3.05 -13.23
N ILE A 157 -24.28 3.80 -12.77
CA ILE A 157 -24.37 4.29 -11.39
C ILE A 157 -24.37 3.13 -10.40
N LYS A 158 -25.14 2.07 -10.67
CA LYS A 158 -25.23 0.88 -9.82
C LYS A 158 -23.88 0.16 -9.73
N LEU A 159 -23.16 0.02 -10.85
CA LEU A 159 -21.82 -0.58 -10.89
C LEU A 159 -20.82 0.26 -10.09
N TRP A 160 -20.78 1.58 -10.31
CA TRP A 160 -19.89 2.49 -9.59
C TRP A 160 -20.14 2.49 -8.07
N ARG A 161 -21.42 2.48 -7.65
CA ARG A 161 -21.78 2.37 -6.22
C ARG A 161 -21.31 1.05 -5.61
N LYS A 162 -21.48 -0.07 -6.34
CA LYS A 162 -21.03 -1.39 -5.86
C LYS A 162 -19.51 -1.52 -5.81
N ALA A 163 -18.79 -0.81 -6.68
CA ALA A 163 -17.34 -0.72 -6.69
C ALA A 163 -16.77 0.23 -5.61
N GLY A 164 -17.56 0.60 -4.59
CA GLY A 164 -17.10 1.49 -3.52
C GLY A 164 -16.73 2.89 -4.01
N LYS A 165 -17.39 3.38 -5.07
CA LYS A 165 -17.11 4.67 -5.73
C LYS A 165 -15.71 4.77 -6.37
N LYS A 166 -15.07 3.64 -6.68
CA LYS A 166 -13.76 3.60 -7.35
C LYS A 166 -13.94 3.20 -8.81
N VAL A 167 -13.47 4.06 -9.72
CA VAL A 167 -13.50 3.80 -11.17
C VAL A 167 -12.59 2.62 -11.54
N ASP A 168 -11.45 2.47 -10.85
CA ASP A 168 -10.46 1.44 -11.17
C ASP A 168 -10.96 0.02 -10.89
N ASP A 169 -11.76 -0.16 -9.86
CA ASP A 169 -12.38 -1.46 -9.53
C ASP A 169 -13.37 -1.90 -10.62
N VAL A 170 -14.10 -0.94 -11.21
CA VAL A 170 -14.98 -1.21 -12.37
C VAL A 170 -14.14 -1.56 -13.60
N LYS A 171 -13.03 -0.86 -13.84
CA LYS A 171 -12.11 -1.16 -14.96
C LYS A 171 -11.59 -2.58 -14.90
N LEU A 172 -11.05 -2.98 -13.74
CA LEU A 172 -10.52 -4.32 -13.53
C LEU A 172 -11.59 -5.40 -13.71
N ALA A 173 -12.82 -5.15 -13.24
CA ALA A 173 -13.94 -6.06 -13.46
C ALA A 173 -14.28 -6.21 -14.96
N VAL A 174 -14.21 -5.13 -15.74
CA VAL A 174 -14.45 -5.15 -17.18
C VAL A 174 -13.34 -5.88 -17.92
N GLU A 175 -12.08 -5.64 -17.58
CA GLU A 175 -10.95 -6.37 -18.17
C GLU A 175 -11.07 -7.87 -17.91
N MET A 176 -11.40 -8.26 -16.68
CA MET A 176 -11.62 -9.66 -16.33
C MET A 176 -12.80 -10.27 -17.09
N MET A 177 -13.88 -9.52 -17.31
CA MET A 177 -15.02 -9.97 -18.11
C MET A 177 -14.62 -10.25 -19.55
N LEU A 178 -13.87 -9.33 -20.17
CA LEU A 178 -13.38 -9.49 -21.54
C LEU A 178 -12.44 -10.69 -21.65
N HIS A 179 -11.54 -10.85 -20.68
CA HIS A 179 -10.66 -12.01 -20.60
C HIS A 179 -11.45 -13.33 -20.46
N ALA A 180 -12.43 -13.38 -19.57
CA ALA A 180 -13.29 -14.55 -19.40
C ALA A 180 -14.08 -14.87 -20.68
N HIS A 181 -14.57 -13.86 -21.38
CA HIS A 181 -15.26 -14.02 -22.65
C HIS A 181 -14.34 -14.58 -23.76
N SER A 182 -13.04 -14.23 -23.74
CA SER A 182 -12.06 -14.72 -24.71
C SER A 182 -11.50 -16.12 -24.42
N THR A 183 -11.45 -16.53 -23.14
CA THR A 183 -10.75 -17.75 -22.70
C THR A 183 -11.67 -18.90 -22.29
N GLN A 184 -12.92 -18.62 -21.91
CA GLN A 184 -13.84 -19.67 -21.44
C GLN A 184 -14.66 -20.27 -22.59
N THR A 185 -14.98 -21.55 -22.46
CA THR A 185 -15.84 -22.29 -23.40
C THR A 185 -17.29 -21.83 -23.41
N GLU A 186 -17.74 -21.16 -22.35
CA GLU A 186 -19.08 -20.57 -22.29
C GLU A 186 -19.00 -19.03 -22.30
N PRO A 187 -19.59 -18.36 -23.30
CA PRO A 187 -19.58 -16.91 -23.36
C PRO A 187 -20.42 -16.30 -22.22
N VAL A 188 -19.96 -15.16 -21.72
CA VAL A 188 -20.72 -14.35 -20.74
C VAL A 188 -22.05 -13.90 -21.37
N ARG A 189 -23.15 -14.59 -21.02
CA ARG A 189 -24.48 -14.34 -21.62
C ARG A 189 -25.10 -13.00 -21.25
N VAL A 190 -24.83 -12.52 -20.03
CA VAL A 190 -25.39 -11.25 -19.51
C VAL A 190 -24.26 -10.45 -18.88
N PRO A 191 -23.59 -9.57 -19.65
CA PRO A 191 -22.44 -8.78 -19.20
C PRO A 191 -22.70 -7.97 -17.94
N GLU A 192 -23.87 -7.32 -17.84
CA GLU A 192 -24.25 -6.52 -16.67
C GLU A 192 -24.30 -7.35 -15.38
N ALA A 193 -25.06 -8.46 -15.40
CA ALA A 193 -25.21 -9.33 -14.24
C ALA A 193 -23.90 -10.03 -13.87
N TRP A 194 -22.99 -10.22 -14.83
CA TRP A 194 -21.66 -10.74 -14.60
C TRP A 194 -20.78 -9.70 -13.91
N LEU A 195 -20.73 -8.47 -14.42
CA LEU A 195 -19.96 -7.37 -13.81
C LEU A 195 -20.40 -7.07 -12.39
N ILE A 196 -21.70 -7.05 -12.13
CA ILE A 196 -22.24 -6.88 -10.77
C ILE A 196 -21.70 -7.95 -9.83
N ARG A 197 -21.76 -9.23 -10.24
CA ARG A 197 -21.26 -10.35 -9.43
C ARG A 197 -19.75 -10.32 -9.26
N CYS A 198 -19.02 -9.94 -10.31
CA CYS A 198 -17.57 -9.78 -10.29
C CYS A 198 -17.14 -8.72 -9.27
N ILE A 199 -17.86 -7.59 -9.22
CA ILE A 199 -17.61 -6.51 -8.26
C ILE A 199 -18.00 -6.90 -6.85
N GLU A 200 -19.16 -7.52 -6.65
CA GLU A 200 -19.61 -7.95 -5.32
C GLU A 200 -18.67 -8.97 -4.67
N ARG A 201 -18.14 -9.90 -5.47
CA ARG A 201 -17.26 -10.96 -4.99
C ARG A 201 -15.78 -10.65 -5.18
N LYS A 202 -15.46 -9.46 -5.69
CA LYS A 202 -14.09 -8.97 -5.93
C LYS A 202 -13.24 -9.96 -6.72
N PHE A 203 -13.81 -10.59 -7.75
CA PHE A 203 -13.09 -11.60 -8.53
C PHE A 203 -11.85 -11.05 -9.25
N TYR A 204 -11.80 -9.74 -9.46
CA TYR A 204 -10.65 -9.05 -10.04
C TYR A 204 -9.50 -8.81 -9.05
N GLU A 205 -9.69 -9.01 -7.74
CA GLU A 205 -8.61 -8.86 -6.76
C GLU A 205 -7.55 -9.95 -7.01
N GLY A 206 -6.37 -9.52 -7.46
CA GLY A 206 -5.29 -10.42 -7.88
C GLY A 206 -5.31 -10.79 -9.36
N PHE A 207 -6.28 -10.35 -10.16
CA PHE A 207 -6.28 -10.56 -11.61
C PHE A 207 -5.02 -9.99 -12.26
N SER A 208 -4.55 -8.82 -11.82
CA SER A 208 -3.28 -8.21 -12.26
C SER A 208 -2.01 -8.97 -11.86
N LEU A 209 -2.09 -9.92 -10.92
CA LEU A 209 -0.95 -10.76 -10.52
C LEU A 209 -0.79 -11.99 -11.44
N TYR A 210 -1.86 -12.38 -12.15
CA TYR A 210 -1.87 -13.54 -13.05
C TYR A 210 -2.01 -13.14 -14.52
N TYR A 211 -2.58 -11.98 -14.81
CA TYR A 211 -2.72 -11.43 -16.15
C TYR A 211 -1.48 -10.63 -16.52
N GLN A 212 -0.57 -11.24 -17.28
CA GLN A 212 0.32 -10.47 -18.14
C GLN A 212 -0.52 -10.07 -19.34
N ALA A 213 -0.67 -8.76 -19.59
CA ALA A 213 -1.19 -8.33 -20.89
C ALA A 213 -0.27 -8.95 -21.94
N GLU A 214 -0.76 -9.96 -22.67
CA GLU A 214 -0.03 -10.51 -23.80
C GLU A 214 0.10 -9.36 -24.80
N LEU A 215 1.23 -8.64 -24.73
CA LEU A 215 1.65 -7.76 -25.80
C LEU A 215 1.60 -8.62 -27.06
N PRO A 216 0.94 -8.17 -28.14
CA PRO A 216 0.90 -8.91 -29.38
C PRO A 216 2.32 -9.31 -29.76
N ARG A 217 2.57 -10.61 -29.93
CA ARG A 217 3.88 -11.08 -30.37
C ARG A 217 4.00 -10.75 -31.85
N PHE A 218 4.63 -9.61 -32.14
CA PHE A 218 4.93 -9.23 -33.51
C PHE A 218 6.04 -10.12 -34.04
N THR A 219 5.78 -10.78 -35.16
CA THR A 219 6.75 -11.67 -35.82
C THR A 219 7.61 -10.93 -36.83
N SER A 220 7.20 -9.71 -37.22
CA SER A 220 7.97 -8.84 -38.09
C SER A 220 7.88 -7.37 -37.67
N SER A 221 8.89 -6.60 -38.06
CA SER A 221 8.91 -5.14 -37.84
C SER A 221 7.76 -4.41 -38.55
N TYR A 222 7.25 -4.97 -39.65
CA TYR A 222 6.10 -4.42 -40.37
C TYR A 222 4.81 -4.45 -39.55
N GLU A 223 4.59 -5.51 -38.77
CA GLU A 223 3.41 -5.64 -37.89
C GLU A 223 3.45 -4.63 -36.73
N ILE A 224 4.66 -4.31 -36.24
CA ILE A 224 4.89 -3.26 -35.24
C ILE A 224 4.53 -1.89 -35.82
N GLU A 225 4.99 -1.60 -37.05
CA GLU A 225 4.72 -0.30 -37.70
C GLU A 225 3.23 -0.08 -37.98
N GLN A 226 2.49 -1.13 -38.36
CA GLN A 226 1.04 -1.04 -38.57
C GLN A 226 0.27 -0.82 -37.27
N PHE A 227 0.67 -1.51 -36.19
CA PHE A 227 0.07 -1.32 -34.87
C PHE A 227 0.29 0.11 -34.33
N VAL A 228 1.51 0.64 -34.49
CA VAL A 228 1.83 2.02 -34.09
C VAL A 228 1.10 3.05 -34.95
N LYS A 229 0.96 2.82 -36.26
CA LYS A 229 0.18 3.69 -37.15
C LYS A 229 -1.32 3.69 -36.86
N GLY A 230 -1.89 2.56 -36.42
CA GLY A 230 -3.30 2.45 -36.05
C GLY A 230 -3.66 3.12 -34.71
N LEU A 231 -2.68 3.38 -33.84
CA LEU A 231 -2.87 4.04 -32.54
C LEU A 231 -2.80 5.57 -32.61
N MET A 232 -2.30 6.15 -33.71
CA MET A 232 -2.35 7.59 -33.90
C MET A 232 -3.63 7.94 -34.69
N PRO A 233 -4.51 8.82 -34.16
CA PRO A 233 -5.61 9.33 -34.96
C PRO A 233 -5.04 10.02 -36.20
N SER A 234 -5.58 9.69 -37.37
CA SER A 234 -5.26 10.39 -38.61
C SER A 234 -5.51 11.90 -38.40
N PRO A 235 -4.55 12.77 -38.73
CA PRO A 235 -4.76 14.20 -38.64
C PRO A 235 -5.78 14.60 -39.72
N THR A 236 -7.00 14.83 -39.29
CA THR A 236 -8.05 15.57 -40.03
C THR A 236 -8.58 16.65 -39.14
#